data_AF-F8CQJ6-F1
#
_entry.id   AF-F8CQJ6-F1
#
_cell.length_a   1.000
_cell.length_b   1.000
_cell.length_c   1.000
_cell.angle_alpha   90.00
_cell.angle_beta   90.00
_cell.angle_gamma   90.00
#
_symmetry.space_group_name_H-M   'P 1'
#
loop_
_entity.id
_entity.type
_entity.pdbx_description
1 polymer ?
#
loop_
_entity_poly.entity_id
_entity_poly.type
_entity_poly.pdbx_seq_one_letter_code
_entity_poly.pdbx_strand_id
1 'polypeptide(L)'
;MVKAVLEDVATAPISEAEKALFAFVDTLNHRAAQVGKEDITRLKDAGWTDEAVFDTVTVCALFNFYNRWIDGTGVQDMPAELYQRSGKRMAATGYAPPPPKKPEE
;
A
#
# COMPACT_ATOMS: atom_id res chain seq x y z
N MET A 1 -11.19 -2.82 10.81
CA MET A 1 -10.29 -3.68 10.02
C MET A 1 -8.99 -2.94 9.67
N VAL A 2 -8.98 -1.99 8.74
CA VAL A 2 -7.74 -1.27 8.31
C VAL A 2 -6.95 -0.67 9.48
N LYS A 3 -7.59 0.04 10.42
CA LYS A 3 -6.91 0.60 11.60
C LYS A 3 -6.17 -0.45 12.42
N ALA A 4 -6.76 -1.63 12.60
CA ALA A 4 -6.14 -2.71 13.36
C ALA A 4 -4.91 -3.27 12.64
N VAL A 5 -4.96 -3.39 11.31
CA VAL A 5 -3.80 -3.81 10.48
C VAL A 5 -2.66 -2.79 10.59
N LEU A 6 -2.98 -1.48 10.61
CA LEU A 6 -1.99 -0.43 10.78
C LEU A 6 -1.37 -0.39 12.18
N GLU A 7 -2.14 -0.77 13.21
CA GLU A 7 -1.66 -0.83 14.59
C GLU A 7 -0.78 -2.06 14.82
N ASP A 8 -1.27 -3.25 14.46
CA ASP A 8 -0.54 -4.50 14.55
C ASP A 8 -1.19 -5.58 13.68
N VAL A 9 -0.49 -5.98 12.61
CA VAL A 9 -0.92 -7.03 11.67
C VAL A 9 -1.13 -8.37 12.38
N ALA A 10 -0.31 -8.72 13.38
CA ALA A 10 -0.35 -10.03 14.01
C ALA A 10 -1.66 -10.27 14.79
N THR A 11 -2.18 -9.20 15.41
CA THR A 11 -3.43 -9.22 16.20
C THR A 11 -4.65 -8.72 15.43
N ALA A 12 -4.48 -8.21 14.20
CA ALA A 12 -5.58 -7.74 13.38
C ALA A 12 -6.58 -8.86 13.02
N PRO A 13 -7.88 -8.54 12.91
CA PRO A 13 -8.93 -9.50 12.55
C PRO A 13 -8.96 -9.75 11.04
N ILE A 14 -7.86 -10.27 10.50
CA ILE A 14 -7.66 -10.68 9.11
C ILE A 14 -7.31 -12.18 9.08
N SER A 15 -7.41 -12.81 7.91
CA SER A 15 -7.08 -14.22 7.75
C SER A 15 -5.60 -14.49 8.01
N GLU A 16 -5.27 -15.73 8.39
CA GLU A 16 -3.87 -16.16 8.54
C GLU A 16 -3.10 -16.07 7.21
N ALA A 17 -3.79 -16.23 6.08
CA ALA A 17 -3.20 -16.03 4.75
C ALA A 17 -2.79 -14.57 4.51
N GLU A 18 -3.63 -13.61 4.89
CA GLU A 18 -3.28 -12.18 4.81
C GLU A 18 -2.13 -11.82 5.76
N LYS A 19 -2.11 -12.37 6.98
CA LYS A 19 -0.98 -12.18 7.91
C LYS A 19 0.33 -12.71 7.33
N ALA A 20 0.32 -13.88 6.69
CA ALA A 20 1.49 -14.42 6.01
C ALA A 20 1.97 -13.49 4.88
N LEU A 21 1.04 -12.92 4.10
CA LEU A 21 1.35 -11.95 3.05
C LEU A 21 2.00 -10.69 3.62
N PHE A 22 1.45 -10.13 4.70
CA PHE A 22 2.03 -8.95 5.34
C PHE A 22 3.38 -9.22 6.00
N ALA A 23 3.60 -10.41 6.57
CA ALA A 23 4.91 -10.81 7.10
C ALA A 23 5.99 -10.90 5.99
N PHE A 24 5.58 -11.35 4.80
CA PHE A 24 6.44 -11.30 3.61
C PHE A 24 6.72 -9.85 3.19
N VAL A 25 5.71 -8.98 3.14
CA VAL A 25 5.87 -7.55 2.81
C VAL A 25 6.81 -6.84 3.80
N ASP A 26 6.72 -7.15 5.09
CA ASP A 26 7.65 -6.64 6.12
C ASP A 26 9.11 -7.03 5.81
N THR A 27 9.33 -8.31 5.52
CA THR A 27 10.66 -8.80 5.12
C THR A 27 11.15 -8.14 3.84
N LEU A 28 10.27 -7.97 2.85
CA LEU A 28 10.61 -7.31 1.59
C LEU A 28 10.97 -5.83 1.77
N ASN A 29 10.27 -5.10 2.66
CA ASN A 29 10.56 -3.69 2.95
C ASN A 29 11.91 -3.48 3.65
N HIS A 30 12.22 -4.32 4.64
CA HIS A 30 13.37 -4.09 5.52
C HIS A 30 14.61 -4.91 5.16
N ARG A 31 14.41 -6.08 4.55
CA ARG A 31 15.42 -7.12 4.39
C ARG A 31 15.25 -7.84 3.04
N ALA A 32 14.97 -7.10 1.96
CA ALA A 32 14.72 -7.67 0.62
C ALA A 32 15.78 -8.70 0.17
N ALA A 33 17.06 -8.48 0.50
CA ALA A 33 18.15 -9.39 0.16
C ALA A 33 18.08 -10.77 0.86
N GLN A 34 17.25 -10.91 1.90
CA GLN A 34 17.02 -12.16 2.63
C GLN A 34 15.81 -12.93 2.09
N VAL A 35 15.01 -12.33 1.19
CA VAL A 35 13.86 -13.01 0.61
C VAL A 35 14.31 -14.22 -0.18
N GLY A 36 13.77 -15.38 0.18
CA GLY A 36 14.17 -16.67 -0.37
C GLY A 36 12.99 -17.48 -0.90
N LYS A 37 13.30 -18.68 -1.40
CA LYS A 37 12.30 -19.63 -1.91
C LYS A 37 11.31 -20.03 -0.83
N GLU A 38 11.77 -20.14 0.41
CA GLU A 38 10.98 -20.52 1.59
C GLU A 38 9.85 -19.54 1.86
N ASP A 39 10.08 -18.23 1.64
CA ASP A 39 9.05 -17.21 1.81
C ASP A 39 7.94 -17.37 0.77
N ILE A 40 8.31 -17.65 -0.48
CA ILE A 40 7.35 -17.90 -1.56
C ILE A 40 6.56 -19.19 -1.28
N THR A 41 7.24 -20.25 -0.83
CA THR A 41 6.57 -21.51 -0.43
C THR A 41 5.54 -21.27 0.67
N ARG A 42 5.87 -20.50 1.72
CA ARG A 42 4.90 -20.18 2.80
C ARG A 42 3.66 -19.46 2.27
N LEU A 43 3.82 -18.53 1.33
CA LEU A 43 2.68 -17.84 0.73
C LEU A 43 1.80 -18.78 -0.09
N LYS A 44 2.42 -19.69 -0.87
CA LYS A 44 1.69 -20.70 -1.65
C LYS A 44 0.96 -21.70 -0.75
N ASP A 45 1.59 -22.13 0.33
CA ASP A 45 0.96 -23.00 1.33
C ASP A 45 -0.22 -22.32 2.03
N ALA A 46 -0.17 -20.99 2.16
CA ALA A 46 -1.28 -20.16 2.64
C ALA A 46 -2.38 -19.89 1.59
N GLY A 47 -2.21 -20.41 0.36
CA GLY A 47 -3.20 -20.33 -0.72
C GLY A 47 -3.00 -19.17 -1.72
N TRP A 48 -1.91 -18.41 -1.63
CA TRP A 48 -1.62 -17.35 -2.59
C TRP A 48 -1.10 -17.90 -3.92
N THR A 49 -1.57 -17.31 -5.02
CA THR A 49 -1.09 -17.62 -6.36
C THR A 49 0.24 -16.92 -6.64
N ASP A 50 0.99 -17.42 -7.61
CA ASP A 50 2.23 -16.76 -8.05
C ASP A 50 1.96 -15.33 -8.56
N GLU A 51 0.78 -15.10 -9.17
CA GLU A 51 0.32 -13.77 -9.59
C GLU A 51 0.12 -12.83 -8.39
N ALA A 52 -0.56 -13.27 -7.33
CA ALA A 52 -0.75 -12.46 -6.13
C ALA A 52 0.57 -12.12 -5.43
N VAL A 53 1.54 -13.05 -5.45
CA VAL A 53 2.90 -12.80 -4.95
C VAL A 53 3.59 -11.74 -5.81
N PHE A 54 3.49 -11.83 -7.14
CA PHE A 54 4.07 -10.85 -8.05
C PHE A 54 3.45 -9.46 -7.87
N ASP A 55 2.13 -9.36 -7.74
CA ASP A 55 1.43 -8.10 -7.46
C ASP A 55 1.88 -7.49 -6.14
N THR A 56 2.03 -8.33 -5.10
CA THR A 56 2.51 -7.90 -3.78
C THR A 56 3.92 -7.32 -3.85
N VAL A 57 4.84 -7.99 -4.55
CA VAL A 57 6.20 -7.50 -4.79
C VAL A 57 6.17 -6.20 -5.56
N THR A 58 5.35 -6.11 -6.61
CA THR A 58 5.23 -4.93 -7.46
C THR A 58 4.76 -3.71 -6.68
N VAL A 59 3.69 -3.84 -5.89
CA VAL A 59 3.17 -2.77 -5.03
C VAL A 59 4.23 -2.35 -4.01
N CYS A 60 4.83 -3.30 -3.29
CA CYS A 60 5.85 -3.01 -2.28
C CYS A 60 7.07 -2.28 -2.89
N ALA A 61 7.57 -2.74 -4.04
CA ALA A 61 8.70 -2.12 -4.73
C ALA A 61 8.36 -0.70 -5.22
N LEU A 62 7.16 -0.48 -5.77
CA LEU A 62 6.73 0.82 -6.27
C LEU A 62 6.63 1.87 -5.15
N PHE A 63 6.05 1.52 -4.00
CA PHE A 63 6.02 2.42 -2.84
C PHE A 63 7.43 2.67 -2.29
N ASN A 64 8.30 1.67 -2.26
CA ASN A 64 9.71 1.87 -1.89
C ASN A 64 10.45 2.86 -2.80
N PHE A 65 10.14 2.86 -4.10
CA PHE A 65 10.65 3.85 -5.05
C PHE A 65 10.07 5.24 -4.77
N TYR A 66 8.74 5.35 -4.62
CA TYR A 66 8.08 6.64 -4.38
C TYR A 66 8.51 7.30 -3.08
N ASN A 67 8.64 6.55 -1.98
CA ASN A 67 9.10 7.09 -0.71
C ASN A 67 10.49 7.74 -0.89
N ARG A 68 11.44 7.03 -1.52
CA ARG A 68 12.79 7.58 -1.79
C ARG A 68 12.76 8.79 -2.70
N TRP A 69 11.89 8.79 -3.71
CA TRP A 69 11.79 9.91 -4.65
C TRP A 69 11.17 11.16 -4.02
N ILE A 70 10.09 11.02 -3.26
CA ILE A 70 9.40 12.11 -2.56
C ILE A 70 10.30 12.66 -1.44
N ASP A 71 10.80 11.78 -0.57
CA ASP A 71 11.66 12.16 0.56
C ASP A 71 12.96 12.82 0.06
N GLY A 72 13.55 12.28 -1.02
CA GLY A 72 14.77 12.80 -1.61
C GLY A 72 14.60 14.16 -2.31
N THR A 73 13.37 14.55 -2.66
CA THR A 73 13.07 15.85 -3.30
C THR A 73 12.58 16.92 -2.32
N GLY A 74 12.35 16.55 -1.05
CA GLY A 74 11.87 17.48 -0.01
C GLY A 74 10.41 17.88 -0.15
N VAL A 75 9.64 17.20 -1.01
CA VAL A 75 8.20 17.40 -1.15
C VAL A 75 7.52 17.11 0.18
N GLN A 76 6.68 18.04 0.64
CA GLN A 76 5.97 17.93 1.92
C GLN A 76 4.60 17.28 1.72
N ASP A 77 4.15 16.56 2.75
CA ASP A 77 2.79 16.04 2.81
C ASP A 77 1.75 17.16 2.79
N MET A 78 0.56 16.83 2.30
CA MET A 78 -0.58 17.74 2.41
C MET A 78 -1.11 17.76 3.86
N PRO A 79 -1.68 18.88 4.33
CA PRO A 79 -2.43 18.89 5.59
C PRO A 79 -3.53 17.82 5.60
N ALA A 80 -3.77 17.20 6.76
CA ALA A 80 -4.75 16.12 6.92
C ALA A 80 -6.15 16.47 6.38
N GLU A 81 -6.56 17.74 6.50
CA GLU A 81 -7.82 18.24 5.95
C GLU A 81 -7.90 18.10 4.42
N LEU A 82 -6.80 18.34 3.70
CA LEU A 82 -6.76 18.21 2.25
C LEU A 82 -6.87 16.75 1.80
N TYR A 83 -6.27 15.80 2.55
CA TYR A 83 -6.48 14.37 2.30
C TYR A 83 -7.94 13.98 2.52
N GLN A 84 -8.59 14.45 3.59
CA GLN A 84 -10.01 14.18 3.84
C GLN A 84 -10.92 14.75 2.74
N ARG A 85 -10.68 16.00 2.32
CA ARG A 85 -11.42 16.64 1.22
C ARG A 85 -11.23 15.88 -0.09
N SER A 86 -10.01 15.47 -0.38
CA SER A 86 -9.70 14.67 -1.57
C SER A 86 -10.39 13.30 -1.54
N GLY A 87 -10.38 12.63 -0.39
CA GLY A 87 -11.09 11.35 -0.18
C GLY A 87 -12.59 11.47 -0.40
N LYS A 88 -13.25 12.49 0.20
CA LYS A 88 -14.68 12.77 -0.01
C LYS A 88 -15.00 13.03 -1.49
N ARG A 89 -14.15 13.80 -2.18
CA ARG A 89 -14.30 14.06 -3.61
C ARG A 89 -14.23 12.76 -4.41
N MET A 90 -13.17 11.95 -4.23
CA MET A 90 -13.00 10.70 -4.97
C MET A 90 -14.14 9.72 -4.74
N ALA A 91 -14.67 9.65 -3.51
CA ALA A 91 -15.82 8.80 -3.21
C ALA A 91 -17.09 9.24 -3.96
N ALA A 92 -17.26 10.55 -4.19
CA ALA A 92 -18.43 11.10 -4.87
C ALA A 92 -18.30 11.13 -6.40
N THR A 93 -17.11 11.39 -6.93
CA THR A 93 -16.90 11.70 -8.37
C THR A 93 -15.92 10.77 -9.07
N GLY A 94 -15.35 9.78 -8.36
CA GLY A 94 -14.30 8.92 -8.88
C GLY A 94 -13.00 9.66 -9.17
N TYR A 95 -12.19 9.11 -10.08
CA TYR A 95 -10.89 9.67 -10.47
C TYR A 95 -10.97 10.71 -11.60
N ALA A 96 -12.18 11.07 -12.06
CA ALA A 96 -12.33 12.08 -13.10
C ALA A 96 -11.85 13.45 -12.58
N PRO A 97 -11.12 14.23 -13.40
CA PRO A 97 -10.73 15.58 -13.01
C PRO A 97 -11.99 16.45 -12.80
N PRO A 98 -11.97 17.39 -11.85
CA PRO A 98 -13.09 18.31 -11.69
C PRO A 98 -13.33 19.09 -12.99
N PRO A 99 -14.59 19.41 -13.34
CA PRO A 99 -14.86 20.26 -14.49
C PRO A 99 -14.11 21.59 -14.33
N PRO A 100 -13.63 22.19 -15.43
CA PRO A 100 -12.87 23.44 -15.37
C PRO A 100 -13.71 24.51 -14.67
N LYS A 101 -13.07 25.30 -13.80
CA LYS A 101 -13.73 26.46 -13.18
C LYS A 101 -14.15 27.42 -14.29
N LYS A 102 -15.39 27.90 -14.23
CA LYS A 102 -15.82 29.02 -15.09
C LYS A 102 -14.94 30.24 -14.78
N PRO A 103 -14.57 31.05 -15.78
CA PRO A 103 -13.86 32.30 -15.53
C PRO A 103 -14.63 33.15 -14.52
N GLU A 104 -13.92 33.77 -13.58
CA GLU A 104 -14.49 34.80 -12.70
C GLU A 104 -14.80 36.03 -13.59
N GLU A 105 -16.05 36.51 -13.54
CA GLU A 105 -16.52 37.74 -14.24
C GLU A 105 -16.04 39.02 -13.55
#